data_AF-A0A359EHR2-F1
#
_entry.id   AF-A0A359EHR2-F1
#
_cell.length_a   1.000
_cell.length_b   1.000
_cell.length_c   1.000
_cell.angle_alpha   90.00
_cell.angle_beta   90.00
_cell.angle_gamma   90.00
#
_symmetry.space_group_name_H-M   'P 1'
#
loop_
_entity.id
_entity.type
_entity.pdbx_description
1 polymer ?
#
loop_
_entity_poly.entity_id
_entity_poly.type
_entity_poly.pdbx_seq_one_letter_code
_entity_poly.pdbx_strand_id
1 'polypeptide(L)'
;ALEAYGAAYTLQEMLTVKSDDVQGRVKTYEAIVKGEPIEDPSIPASFRVLVKELQSLGLSVEAITETGEIIRFGKDEARTRPPALSTGLLGLGNF
;
A
#
# COMPACT_ATOMS: atom_id res chain seq x y z
N ALA A 1 4.11 -16.45 -21.60
CA ALA A 1 2.89 -16.63 -22.42
C ALA A 1 2.14 -15.30 -22.59
N LEU A 2 1.56 -14.70 -21.55
CA LEU A 2 0.85 -13.40 -21.64
C LEU A 2 1.73 -12.22 -22.08
N GLU A 3 2.97 -12.16 -21.60
CA GLU A 3 3.95 -11.13 -22.01
C GLU A 3 4.26 -11.18 -23.51
N ALA A 4 4.34 -12.39 -24.08
CA ALA A 4 4.61 -12.60 -25.51
C ALA A 4 3.42 -12.21 -26.40
N TYR A 5 2.20 -12.20 -25.84
CA TYR A 5 0.99 -11.73 -26.53
C TYR A 5 0.77 -10.22 -26.38
N GLY A 6 1.64 -9.50 -25.67
CA GLY A 6 1.47 -8.06 -25.42
C GLY A 6 0.29 -7.73 -24.49
N ALA A 7 -0.23 -8.72 -23.77
CA ALA A 7 -1.38 -8.57 -22.88
C ALA A 7 -0.96 -7.99 -21.50
N ALA A 8 -0.37 -6.79 -21.52
CA ALA A 8 0.17 -6.13 -20.33
C ALA A 8 -0.89 -5.93 -19.25
N TYR A 9 -2.09 -5.47 -19.63
CA TYR A 9 -3.21 -5.26 -18.71
C TYR A 9 -3.72 -6.55 -18.07
N THR A 10 -3.84 -7.63 -18.86
CA THR A 10 -4.26 -8.94 -18.33
C THR A 10 -3.24 -9.51 -17.35
N LEU A 11 -1.94 -9.33 -17.63
CA LEU A 11 -0.89 -9.74 -16.71
C LEU A 11 -0.91 -8.90 -15.43
N GLN A 12 -1.06 -7.57 -15.56
CA GLN A 12 -1.18 -6.66 -14.43
C GLN A 12 -2.37 -7.04 -13.54
N GLU A 13 -3.54 -7.30 -14.12
CA GLU A 13 -4.72 -7.75 -13.37
C GLU A 13 -4.48 -9.07 -12.62
N MET A 14 -3.81 -10.03 -13.27
CA MET A 14 -3.48 -11.30 -12.65
C MET A 14 -2.55 -11.13 -11.44
N LEU A 15 -1.56 -10.24 -11.53
CA LEU A 15 -0.57 -10.00 -10.48
C LEU A 15 -1.05 -9.05 -9.37
N THR A 16 -2.14 -8.31 -9.59
CA THR A 16 -2.65 -7.29 -8.66
C THR A 16 -4.01 -7.68 -8.09
N VAL A 17 -5.09 -7.19 -8.71
CA VAL A 17 -6.48 -7.29 -8.25
C VAL A 17 -7.01 -8.72 -8.19
N LYS A 18 -6.44 -9.66 -8.95
CA LYS A 18 -6.89 -11.07 -8.92
C LYS A 18 -6.10 -11.96 -7.93
N SER A 19 -4.88 -11.60 -7.53
CA SER A 19 -4.02 -12.44 -6.66
C SER A 19 -3.85 -11.88 -5.26
N ASP A 20 -3.41 -10.62 -5.14
CA ASP A 20 -2.70 -10.16 -3.93
C ASP A 20 -3.33 -8.93 -3.25
N ASP A 21 -4.26 -8.23 -3.90
CA ASP A 21 -4.84 -6.99 -3.37
C ASP A 21 -6.20 -7.18 -2.68
N VAL A 22 -6.20 -7.35 -1.36
CA VAL A 22 -7.43 -7.49 -0.57
C VAL A 22 -8.33 -6.26 -0.65
N GLN A 23 -7.77 -5.05 -0.65
CA GLN A 23 -8.56 -3.82 -0.73
C GLN A 23 -9.06 -3.58 -2.15
N GLY A 24 -8.19 -3.81 -3.15
CA GLY A 24 -8.53 -3.72 -4.57
C GLY A 24 -9.61 -4.72 -4.98
N ARG A 25 -9.65 -5.92 -4.40
CA ARG A 25 -10.70 -6.92 -4.67
C ARG A 25 -12.09 -6.45 -4.28
N VAL A 26 -12.24 -5.77 -3.13
CA VAL A 26 -13.54 -5.28 -2.66
C VAL A 26 -14.03 -4.15 -3.57
N LYS A 27 -13.16 -3.18 -3.88
CA LYS A 27 -13.47 -2.09 -4.81
C LYS A 27 -13.82 -2.61 -6.20
N THR A 28 -13.06 -3.57 -6.70
CA THR A 28 -13.31 -4.22 -8.00
C THR A 28 -14.66 -4.93 -8.00
N TYR A 29 -15.01 -5.63 -6.90
CA TYR A 29 -16.31 -6.26 -6.77
C TYR A 29 -17.45 -5.23 -6.79
N GLU A 30 -17.32 -4.13 -6.05
CA GLU A 30 -18.30 -3.05 -6.08
C GLU A 30 -18.44 -2.43 -7.46
N ALA A 31 -17.34 -2.17 -8.16
CA ALA A 31 -17.34 -1.63 -9.51
C ALA A 31 -18.05 -2.58 -10.50
N ILE A 32 -17.80 -3.89 -10.40
CA ILE A 32 -18.48 -4.91 -11.21
C ILE A 32 -19.98 -4.92 -10.94
N VAL A 33 -20.40 -4.83 -9.67
CA VAL A 33 -21.83 -4.83 -9.29
C VAL A 33 -22.53 -3.55 -9.74
N LYS A 34 -21.85 -2.40 -9.68
CA LYS A 34 -22.39 -1.09 -10.07
C LYS A 34 -22.27 -0.81 -11.58
N GLY A 35 -21.52 -1.62 -12.31
CA GLY A 35 -21.21 -1.38 -13.73
C GLY A 35 -20.29 -0.18 -13.96
N GLU A 36 -19.52 0.20 -12.93
CA GLU A 36 -18.57 1.31 -12.98
C GLU A 36 -17.20 0.85 -13.50
N PRO A 37 -16.39 1.75 -14.09
CA PRO A 37 -15.03 1.42 -14.50
C PRO A 37 -14.20 0.98 -13.28
N ILE A 38 -13.42 -0.08 -13.46
CA ILE A 38 -12.51 -0.60 -12.43
C ILE A 38 -11.35 0.40 -12.25
N GLU A 39 -11.06 0.77 -11.00
CA GLU A 39 -9.92 1.64 -10.66
C GLU A 39 -8.59 0.96 -10.99
N ASP A 40 -7.57 1.77 -11.32
CA ASP A 40 -6.23 1.27 -11.60
C ASP A 40 -5.64 0.52 -10.39
N PRO A 41 -5.03 -0.66 -10.62
CA PRO A 41 -4.49 -1.47 -9.54
C PRO A 41 -3.33 -0.78 -8.83
N SER A 42 -3.31 -0.89 -7.50
CA SER A 42 -2.23 -0.39 -6.65
C SER A 42 -1.01 -1.32 -6.64
N ILE A 43 0.09 -0.87 -6.02
CA ILE A 43 1.30 -1.67 -5.84
C ILE A 43 0.97 -2.99 -5.11
N PRO A 44 1.36 -4.17 -5.66
CA PRO A 44 1.10 -5.46 -5.04
C PRO A 44 1.61 -5.55 -3.60
N ALA A 45 0.83 -6.21 -2.75
CA ALA A 45 1.22 -6.48 -1.37
C ALA A 45 2.51 -7.32 -1.30
N SER A 46 2.69 -8.27 -2.21
CA SER A 46 3.88 -9.11 -2.34
C SER A 46 5.16 -8.29 -2.58
N PHE A 47 5.09 -7.24 -3.42
CA PHE A 47 6.22 -6.32 -3.63
C PHE A 47 6.56 -5.54 -2.35
N ARG A 48 5.55 -5.08 -1.60
CA ARG A 48 5.77 -4.39 -0.32
C ARG A 48 6.44 -5.30 0.72
N VAL A 49 6.07 -6.58 0.76
CA VAL A 49 6.70 -7.59 1.62
C VAL A 49 8.15 -7.81 1.20
N LEU A 50 8.41 -8.00 -0.10
CA LEU A 50 9.78 -8.15 -0.64
C LEU A 50 10.68 -6.98 -0.23
N VAL A 51 10.20 -5.74 -0.36
CA VAL A 51 11.01 -4.57 0.04
C VAL A 51 11.31 -4.58 1.54
N LYS A 52 10.35 -4.98 2.38
CA LYS A 52 10.58 -5.12 3.82
C LYS A 52 11.56 -6.24 4.17
N GLU A 53 11.54 -7.35 3.43
CA GLU A 53 12.51 -8.44 3.61
C GLU A 53 13.93 -7.99 3.26
N LEU A 54 14.10 -7.25 2.16
CA LEU A 54 15.39 -6.64 1.80
C LEU A 54 15.85 -5.63 2.84
N GLN A 55 14.96 -4.79 3.36
CA GLN A 55 15.25 -3.86 4.46
C GLN A 55 15.63 -4.59 5.75
N SER A 56 15.00 -5.73 6.05
CA SER A 56 15.35 -6.57 7.19
C SER A 56 16.77 -7.16 7.09
N LEU A 57 17.28 -7.32 5.88
CA LEU A 57 18.66 -7.74 5.62
C LEU A 57 19.67 -6.58 5.69
N GLY A 58 19.22 -5.36 5.98
CA GLY A 58 20.05 -4.15 6.05
C GLY A 58 20.26 -3.45 4.70
N LEU A 59 19.52 -3.83 3.66
CA LEU A 59 19.58 -3.17 2.36
C LEU A 59 18.62 -1.97 2.32
N SER A 60 19.13 -0.81 1.91
CA SER A 60 18.29 0.37 1.68
C SER A 60 17.71 0.31 0.27
N VAL A 61 16.40 0.17 0.16
CA VAL A 61 15.65 0.16 -1.11
C VAL A 61 14.75 1.39 -1.16
N GLU A 62 14.97 2.24 -2.15
CA GLU A 62 14.20 3.47 -2.40
C GLU A 62 13.83 3.53 -3.89
N ALA A 63 12.61 3.98 -4.23
CA ALA A 63 12.28 4.31 -5.62
C ALA A 63 12.57 5.77 -5.89
N ILE A 64 13.09 6.05 -7.08
CA ILE A 64 13.36 7.41 -7.55
C ILE A 64 12.46 7.64 -8.77
N THR A 65 11.63 8.66 -8.72
CA THR A 65 10.82 9.07 -9.86
C THR A 65 11.67 9.83 -10.88
N GLU A 66 11.14 10.02 -12.09
CA GLU A 66 11.80 10.83 -13.14
C GLU A 66 12.02 12.29 -12.71
N THR A 67 11.23 12.78 -11.76
CA THR A 67 11.35 14.11 -11.14
C THR A 67 12.40 14.17 -10.03
N GLY A 68 13.04 13.04 -9.70
CA GLY A 68 14.03 12.94 -8.62
C GLY A 68 13.42 12.80 -7.23
N GLU A 69 12.10 12.58 -7.13
CA GLU A 69 11.44 12.35 -5.85
C GLU A 69 11.72 10.93 -5.36
N ILE A 70 12.06 10.82 -4.08
CA ILE A 70 12.37 9.53 -3.45
C ILE A 70 11.10 8.99 -2.80
N ILE A 71 10.54 7.94 -3.40
CA ILE A 71 9.43 7.19 -2.84
C ILE A 71 10.00 6.14 -1.88
N ARG A 72 9.73 6.32 -0.59
CA ARG A 72 10.10 5.37 0.44
C ARG A 72 9.01 4.33 0.63
N PHE A 73 9.29 3.12 0.18
CA PHE A 73 8.49 1.95 0.49
C PHE A 73 8.74 1.53 1.94
N GLY A 74 8.00 2.09 2.91
CA GLY A 74 8.12 1.63 4.30
C GLY A 74 7.91 2.65 5.42
N LYS A 75 7.41 3.85 5.13
CA LYS A 75 6.89 4.75 6.17
C LYS A 75 5.62 5.39 5.66
N ASP A 76 4.70 5.63 6.59
CA ASP A 76 3.30 6.02 6.40
C ASP A 76 2.44 4.74 6.24
N GLU A 77 1.73 4.22 7.25
CA GLU A 77 0.99 4.81 8.36
C GLU A 77 0.93 3.80 9.51
N ALA A 78 1.56 4.08 10.66
CA ALA A 78 1.23 3.45 11.96
C ALA A 78 1.92 4.14 13.15
N ARG A 79 2.33 5.40 13.03
CA ARG A 79 2.38 6.25 14.22
C ARG A 79 1.04 6.96 14.33
N THR A 80 -0.02 6.19 14.52
CA THR A 80 -1.12 6.68 15.35
C THR A 80 -0.45 6.99 16.68
N ARG A 81 -0.07 8.26 16.88
CA ARG A 81 0.38 8.71 18.19
C ARG A 81 -0.74 8.25 19.12
N PRO A 82 -0.49 7.39 20.12
CA PRO A 82 -1.54 7.07 21.06
C PRO A 82 -2.08 8.42 21.55
N PRO A 83 -3.41 8.63 21.55
CA PRO A 83 -3.95 9.88 22.07
C PRO A 83 -3.33 10.03 23.45
N ALA A 84 -2.72 11.19 23.72
CA ALA A 84 -2.17 11.47 25.02
C ALA A 84 -3.33 11.42 26.01
N LEU A 85 -3.56 10.26 26.63
CA LEU A 85 -4.47 10.13 27.73
C LEU A 85 -3.87 11.00 28.81
N SER A 86 -4.50 12.15 29.06
CA SER A 86 -4.26 12.92 30.28
C SER A 86 -4.68 12.01 31.43
N THR A 87 -3.75 11.19 31.92
CA THR A 87 -3.94 10.42 33.14
C THR A 87 -4.34 11.42 34.21
N GLY A 88 -5.58 11.28 34.68
CA GLY A 88 -6.35 12.28 35.44
C GLY A 88 -5.83 12.52 36.85
N LEU A 89 -4.61 13.02 36.96
CA LEU A 89 -4.00 13.51 38.20
C LEU A 89 -3.15 14.78 37.98
N LEU A 90 -2.89 15.20 36.74
CA LEU A 90 -2.17 16.46 36.43
C LEU A 90 -3.07 17.69 36.26
N GLY A 91 -4.39 17.54 36.37
CA GLY A 91 -5.38 18.61 36.21
C GLY A 91 -5.93 19.19 37.53
N LEU A 92 -5.52 18.68 38.69
CA LEU A 92 -5.98 19.11 40.01
C LEU A 92 -4.89 19.84 40.80
N GLY A 93 -4.14 20.72 40.13
CA GLY A 93 -3.03 21.47 40.73
C GLY A 93 -2.99 22.96 40.39
N ASN A 94 -4.10 23.53 39.90
CA ASN A 94 -4.25 24.97 39.72
C ASN A 94 -5.47 25.48 40.50
N PHE A 95 -5.34 25.48 41.83
CA PHE A 95 -5.88 26.45 42.77
C PHE A 95 -4.94 26.50 43.98
#